data_AF-A0A7H0H1M1-F1
#
_entry.id   AF-A0A7H0H1M1-F1
#
_cell.length_a   1.000
_cell.length_b   1.000
_cell.length_c   1.000
_cell.angle_alpha   90.00
_cell.angle_beta   90.00
_cell.angle_gamma   90.00
#
_symmetry.space_group_name_H-M   'P 1'
#
loop_
_entity.id
_entity.type
_entity.pdbx_description
1 polymer ?
#
loop_
_entity_poly.entity_id
_entity_poly.type
_entity_poly.pdbx_seq_one_letter_code
_entity_poly.pdbx_strand_id
1 'polypeptide(L)'
;MEELEQNPLETRANKEKVKRFRVTTAEVKAIEKKAAKAGLSFSEYCRRAALDKPIVELIPPDLRRQISTAGNNLNQLTRLANAGKLGGASVETLNELLTRLLETLK
;
A
#
# COMPACT_ATOMS: atom_id res chain seq x y z
N MET A 1 -2.50 -4.38 -30.47
CA MET A 1 -2.53 -3.21 -29.56
C MET A 1 -3.75 -3.42 -28.71
N GLU A 2 -3.53 -3.91 -27.50
CA GLU A 2 -4.56 -4.33 -26.57
C GLU A 2 -5.09 -3.07 -25.89
N GLU A 3 -6.34 -2.72 -26.21
CA GLU A 3 -7.04 -1.57 -25.65
C GLU A 3 -7.17 -1.80 -24.15
N LEU A 4 -6.45 -1.00 -23.37
CA LEU A 4 -6.60 -0.94 -21.92
C LEU A 4 -8.03 -0.46 -21.64
N GLU A 5 -8.92 -1.41 -21.32
CA GLU A 5 -10.23 -1.13 -20.76
C GLU A 5 -10.06 -0.14 -19.60
N GLN A 6 -10.41 1.12 -19.87
CA GLN A 6 -10.49 2.13 -18.85
C GLN A 6 -11.60 1.70 -17.90
N ASN A 7 -11.21 1.16 -16.76
CA ASN A 7 -12.12 0.86 -15.66
C ASN A 7 -12.90 2.15 -15.34
N PRO A 8 -14.22 2.20 -15.62
CA PRO A 8 -14.98 3.44 -15.50
C PRO A 8 -14.89 3.90 -14.05
N LEU A 9 -14.53 5.17 -13.86
CA LEU A 9 -14.57 5.82 -12.56
C LEU A 9 -15.98 5.64 -12.00
N GLU A 10 -16.17 4.66 -11.09
CA GLU A 10 -17.42 4.50 -10.34
C GLU A 10 -17.74 5.88 -9.74
N THR A 11 -18.77 6.52 -10.28
CA THR A 11 -19.30 7.75 -9.73
C THR A 11 -19.67 7.46 -8.29
N ARG A 12 -19.01 8.14 -7.34
CA ARG A 12 -19.23 7.94 -5.91
C ARG A 12 -20.69 8.28 -5.62
N ALA A 13 -21.56 7.28 -5.62
CA ALA A 13 -22.96 7.46 -5.24
C ALA A 13 -23.01 8.06 -3.82
N ASN A 14 -23.80 9.11 -3.66
CA ASN A 14 -23.95 9.76 -2.36
C ASN A 14 -24.49 8.75 -1.33
N LYS A 15 -23.75 8.58 -0.23
CA LYS A 15 -24.10 7.66 0.86
C LYS A 15 -25.12 8.33 1.80
N GLU A 16 -26.37 8.47 1.34
CA GLU A 16 -27.41 9.24 2.06
C GLU A 16 -28.14 8.42 3.14
N LYS A 17 -28.16 7.09 3.03
CA LYS A 17 -28.89 6.21 3.95
C LYS A 17 -28.17 6.05 5.28
N VAL A 18 -28.78 6.55 6.36
CA VAL A 18 -28.29 6.37 7.74
C VAL A 18 -28.98 5.18 8.40
N LYS A 19 -28.20 4.27 8.98
CA LYS A 19 -28.68 3.16 9.82
C LYS A 19 -28.12 3.29 11.22
N ARG A 20 -28.99 3.22 12.23
CA ARG A 20 -28.63 3.31 13.65
C ARG A 20 -28.68 1.92 14.28
N PHE A 21 -27.68 1.57 15.07
CA PHE A 21 -27.64 0.33 15.84
C PHE A 21 -27.10 0.65 17.25
N ARG A 22 -27.48 -0.16 18.23
CA ARG A 22 -27.02 0.01 19.61
C ARG A 22 -25.70 -0.72 19.79
N VAL A 23 -24.77 -0.07 20.47
CA VAL A 23 -23.46 -0.60 20.85
C VAL A 23 -23.12 -0.14 22.24
N THR A 24 -22.42 -0.99 22.97
CA THR A 24 -21.81 -0.64 24.25
C THR A 24 -20.59 0.25 24.04
N THR A 25 -20.18 0.98 25.08
CA THR A 25 -18.97 1.81 25.04
C THR A 25 -17.71 0.98 24.78
N ALA A 26 -17.69 -0.28 25.24
CA ALA A 26 -16.57 -1.19 25.01
C ALA A 26 -16.46 -1.58 23.52
N GLU A 27 -17.58 -1.87 22.88
CA GLU A 27 -17.63 -2.20 21.45
C GLU A 27 -17.20 -1.01 20.58
N VAL A 28 -17.65 0.22 20.91
CA VAL A 28 -17.22 1.43 20.18
C VAL A 28 -15.70 1.56 20.22
N LYS A 29 -15.08 1.47 21.41
CA LYS A 29 -13.62 1.54 21.55
C LYS A 29 -12.89 0.44 20.79
N ALA A 30 -13.46 -0.78 20.78
CA ALA A 30 -12.87 -1.89 20.04
C ALA A 30 -12.91 -1.64 18.53
N ILE A 31 -14.03 -1.15 18.00
CA ILE A 31 -14.19 -0.81 16.58
C ILE A 31 -13.26 0.34 16.19
N GLU A 32 -13.16 1.40 17.00
CA GLU A 32 -12.24 2.52 16.74
C GLU A 32 -10.79 2.08 16.67
N LYS A 33 -10.35 1.19 17.57
CA LYS A 33 -8.99 0.63 17.52
C LYS A 33 -8.74 -0.15 16.22
N LYS A 34 -9.70 -0.98 15.80
CA LYS A 34 -9.57 -1.74 14.54
C LYS A 34 -9.61 -0.83 13.31
N ALA A 35 -10.45 0.20 13.34
CA ALA A 35 -10.53 1.21 12.29
C ALA A 35 -9.22 2.00 12.17
N ALA A 36 -8.62 2.42 13.29
CA ALA A 36 -7.35 3.12 13.33
C ALA A 36 -6.20 2.27 12.79
N LYS A 37 -6.12 0.98 13.16
CA LYS A 37 -5.14 0.04 12.61
C LYS A 37 -5.24 -0.10 11.09
N ALA A 38 -6.46 -0.05 10.55
CA ALA A 38 -6.71 -0.11 9.12
C ALA A 38 -6.58 1.26 8.41
N GLY A 39 -6.36 2.36 9.14
CA GLY A 39 -6.37 3.71 8.59
C GLY A 39 -7.74 4.14 8.04
N LEU A 40 -8.83 3.55 8.53
CA LEU A 40 -10.20 3.81 8.06
C LEU A 40 -10.99 4.65 9.07
N SER A 41 -11.95 5.43 8.58
CA SER A 41 -12.96 6.04 9.45
C SER A 41 -13.89 4.98 10.03
N PHE A 42 -14.48 5.23 11.20
CA PHE A 42 -15.41 4.31 11.85
C PHE A 42 -16.50 3.79 10.89
N SER A 43 -17.16 4.69 10.18
CA SER A 43 -18.23 4.35 9.24
C SER A 43 -17.73 3.55 8.03
N GLU A 44 -16.50 3.80 7.56
CA GLU A 44 -15.91 3.02 6.46
C GLU A 44 -15.49 1.63 6.94
N TYR A 45 -14.90 1.53 8.13
CA TYR A 45 -14.56 0.25 8.76
C TYR A 45 -15.80 -0.62 8.95
N CYS A 46 -16.87 -0.08 9.54
CA CYS A 46 -18.12 -0.81 9.76
C CYS A 46 -18.76 -1.28 8.45
N ARG A 47 -18.73 -0.44 7.40
CA ARG A 47 -19.25 -0.85 6.08
C ARG A 47 -18.43 -1.97 5.46
N ARG A 48 -17.10 -1.89 5.53
CA ARG A 48 -16.23 -2.95 4.97
C ARG A 48 -16.40 -4.25 5.74
N ALA A 49 -16.44 -4.17 7.06
CA ALA A 49 -16.67 -5.32 7.92
C ALA A 49 -18.04 -5.96 7.69
N ALA A 50 -19.10 -5.17 7.48
CA ALA A 50 -20.45 -5.68 7.22
C ALA A 50 -20.67 -6.22 5.79
N LEU A 51 -19.74 -5.93 4.86
CA LEU A 51 -19.81 -6.37 3.45
C LEU A 51 -18.69 -7.37 3.11
N ASP A 52 -18.02 -7.92 4.13
CA ASP A 52 -16.86 -8.83 3.99
C ASP A 52 -15.78 -8.31 3.01
N LYS A 53 -15.62 -6.98 2.95
CA LYS A 53 -14.57 -6.36 2.13
C LYS A 53 -13.23 -6.48 2.85
N PRO A 54 -12.12 -6.66 2.11
CA PRO A 54 -10.80 -6.75 2.71
C PRO A 54 -10.46 -5.49 3.50
N ILE A 55 -10.09 -5.69 4.76
CA ILE A 55 -9.57 -4.66 5.66
C ILE A 55 -8.09 -4.96 5.86
N VAL A 56 -7.25 -4.28 5.09
CA VAL A 56 -5.79 -4.41 5.20
C VAL A 56 -5.31 -3.41 6.23
N GLU A 57 -4.39 -3.83 7.11
CA GLU A 57 -3.75 -2.92 8.05
C GLU A 57 -2.96 -1.84 7.30
N LEU A 58 -2.97 -0.63 7.84
CA LEU A 58 -2.25 0.49 7.26
C LEU A 58 -0.76 0.22 7.39
N ILE A 59 -0.06 0.17 6.26
CA ILE A 59 1.41 0.13 6.24
C ILE A 59 1.92 1.40 6.94
N PRO A 60 2.78 1.29 7.97
CA PRO A 60 3.34 2.45 8.66
C PRO A 60 3.97 3.43 7.66
N PRO A 61 3.78 4.75 7.84
CA PRO A 61 4.33 5.75 6.92
C PRO A 61 5.84 5.59 6.68
N ASP A 62 6.58 5.22 7.72
CA ASP A 62 8.03 4.99 7.67
C ASP A 62 8.39 3.79 6.78
N LEU A 63 7.67 2.68 6.90
CA LEU A 63 7.88 1.49 6.06
C LEU A 63 7.53 1.80 4.60
N ARG A 64 6.45 2.55 4.36
CA ARG A 64 6.09 3.02 3.01
C ARG A 64 7.20 3.89 2.41
N ARG A 65 7.80 4.77 3.21
CA ARG A 65 8.93 5.61 2.79
C ARG A 65 10.15 4.75 2.42
N GLN A 66 10.51 3.79 3.26
CA GLN A 66 11.64 2.88 3.00
C GLN A 66 11.46 2.10 1.69
N ILE A 67 10.27 1.51 1.48
CA ILE A 67 9.95 0.79 0.24
C ILE A 67 10.03 1.73 -0.97
N SER A 68 9.52 2.96 -0.85
CA SER A 68 9.59 3.94 -1.93
C SER A 68 11.03 4.34 -2.26
N THR A 69 11.88 4.54 -1.24
CA THR A 69 13.30 4.84 -1.43
C THR A 69 14.02 3.67 -2.11
N ALA A 70 13.79 2.44 -1.65
CA ALA A 70 14.37 1.24 -2.25
C ALA A 70 13.97 1.08 -3.72
N GLY A 71 12.68 1.24 -4.04
CA GLY A 71 12.17 1.21 -5.41
C GLY A 71 12.77 2.31 -6.30
N ASN A 72 12.97 3.51 -5.76
CA ASN A 72 13.61 4.60 -6.49
C ASN A 72 15.08 4.29 -6.82
N ASN A 73 15.82 3.74 -5.86
CA ASN A 73 17.22 3.35 -6.07
C ASN A 73 17.33 2.23 -7.12
N LEU A 74 16.46 1.22 -7.04
CA LEU A 74 16.34 0.15 -8.04
C LEU A 74 16.06 0.68 -9.44
N ASN A 75 15.11 1.63 -9.56
CA ASN A 75 14.78 2.25 -10.83
C ASN A 75 15.96 3.07 -11.39
N GLN A 76 16.74 3.73 -10.53
CA GLN A 76 17.94 4.44 -10.95
C GLN A 76 19.01 3.48 -11.49
N LEU A 77 19.28 2.39 -10.77
CA LEU A 77 20.24 1.35 -11.19
C LEU A 77 19.83 0.72 -12.52
N THR A 78 18.55 0.38 -12.66
CA THR A 78 18.00 -0.20 -13.91
C THR A 78 18.17 0.76 -15.09
N ARG A 79 17.91 2.07 -14.89
CA ARG A 79 18.13 3.08 -15.94
C ARG A 79 19.60 3.23 -16.31
N LEU A 80 20.52 3.18 -15.34
CA LEU A 80 21.96 3.25 -15.59
C LEU A 80 22.45 2.02 -16.36
N ALA A 81 21.93 0.84 -16.03
CA ALA A 81 22.19 -0.40 -16.75
C ALA A 81 21.71 -0.33 -18.20
N ASN A 82 20.44 0.03 -18.41
CA ASN A 82 19.82 0.11 -19.73
C ASN A 82 20.45 1.19 -20.61
N ALA A 83 20.96 2.28 -20.01
CA ALA A 83 21.65 3.34 -20.74
C ALA A 83 23.07 2.95 -21.19
N GLY A 84 23.54 1.73 -20.90
CA GLY A 84 24.92 1.31 -21.15
C GLY A 84 25.96 2.09 -20.35
N LYS A 85 25.51 2.84 -19.32
CA LYS A 85 26.35 3.72 -18.48
C LYS A 85 26.95 2.99 -17.29
N LEU A 86 26.63 1.71 -17.09
CA LEU A 86 27.39 0.82 -16.22
C LEU A 86 28.69 0.39 -16.95
N GLY A 87 29.55 1.36 -17.24
CA GLY A 87 30.89 1.07 -17.75
C GLY A 87 31.71 0.41 -16.66
N GLY A 88 31.84 -0.92 -16.70
CA GLY A 88 32.78 -1.69 -15.88
C GLY A 88 32.26 -2.26 -14.55
N ALA A 89 31.02 -1.98 -14.15
CA ALA A 89 30.39 -2.72 -13.04
C ALA A 89 29.76 -4.00 -13.61
N SER A 90 30.34 -5.14 -13.26
CA SER A 90 29.85 -6.42 -13.74
C SER A 90 28.46 -6.71 -13.14
N VAL A 91 27.64 -7.51 -13.84
CA VAL A 91 26.30 -7.90 -13.37
C VAL A 91 26.38 -8.53 -11.97
N GLU A 92 27.50 -9.18 -11.67
CA GLU A 92 27.82 -9.78 -10.38
C GLU A 92 27.94 -8.72 -9.27
N THR A 93 28.61 -7.59 -9.52
CA THR A 93 28.73 -6.52 -8.52
C THR A 93 27.38 -5.85 -8.22
N LEU A 94 26.53 -5.71 -9.24
CA LEU A 94 25.19 -5.19 -9.07
C LEU A 94 24.31 -6.14 -8.25
N ASN A 95 24.38 -7.44 -8.53
CA ASN A 95 23.69 -8.46 -7.74
C ASN A 95 24.15 -8.49 -6.29
N GLU A 96 25.44 -8.30 -6.02
CA GLU A 96 26.00 -8.27 -4.67
C GLU A 96 25.47 -7.07 -3.85
N LEU A 97 25.43 -5.89 -4.46
CA LEU A 97 24.86 -4.68 -3.84
C LEU A 97 23.35 -4.79 -3.61
N LEU A 98 22.63 -5.41 -4.55
CA LEU A 98 21.21 -5.69 -4.42
C LEU A 98 20.92 -6.65 -3.27
N THR A 99 21.71 -7.71 -3.16
CA THR A 99 21.59 -8.71 -2.10
C THR A 99 21.84 -8.06 -0.74
N ARG A 100 22.86 -7.21 -0.61
CA ARG A 100 23.11 -6.44 0.62
C ARG A 100 21.98 -5.48 0.99
N LEU A 101 21.39 -4.78 0.02
CA LEU A 101 20.23 -3.92 0.29
C LEU A 101 19.01 -4.72 0.75
N LEU A 102 18.78 -5.90 0.16
CA LEU A 102 17.70 -6.80 0.57
C LEU A 102 17.93 -7.37 1.98
N GLU A 103 19.17 -7.63 2.36
CA GLU A 103 19.51 -8.08 3.72
C GLU A 103 19.30 -6.98 4.77
N THR A 104 19.56 -5.72 4.45
CA THR A 104 19.29 -4.59 5.36
C THR A 104 17.80 -4.28 5.56
N LEU A 105 16.93 -4.84 4.72
CA LEU A 105 15.48 -4.70 4.80
C LEU A 105 14.79 -5.89 5.51
N LYS A 106 15.56 -6.91 5.94
CA LYS A 106 15.08 -8.00 6.81
C LYS A 106 15.19 -7.61 8.28
#